data_AF-A0A1Q8A3B1-F1
#
_entry.id   AF-A0A1Q8A3B1-F1
#
_cell.length_a   1.000
_cell.length_b   1.000
_cell.length_c   1.000
_cell.angle_alpha   90.00
_cell.angle_beta   90.00
_cell.angle_gamma   90.00
#
_symmetry.space_group_name_H-M   'P 1'
#
loop_
_entity.id
_entity.type
_entity.pdbx_description
1 polymer ?
#
loop_
_entity_poly.entity_id
_entity_poly.type
_entity_poly.pdbx_seq_one_letter_code
_entity_poly.pdbx_strand_id
1 'polypeptide(L)' 'MNSTDKTRVRAIKAGDRLPVIAAEVYGDPRLWRLIAEANEIDDALRFPTPQDVGRVILVP' A
#
# COMPACT_ATOMS: atom_id res chain seq x y z
N MET A 1 -6.82 -24.84 5.55
CA MET A 1 -6.77 -24.13 6.84
C MET A 1 -5.44 -23.38 6.83
N ASN A 2 -5.35 -22.06 6.67
CA ASN A 2 -6.15 -20.94 7.19
C ASN A 2 -6.54 -20.00 6.03
N SER A 3 -7.82 -19.84 5.70
CA SER A 3 -8.73 -18.85 6.27
C SER A 3 -8.26 -17.40 6.13
N THR A 4 -8.73 -16.81 5.03
CA THR A 4 -8.94 -15.37 4.75
C THR A 4 -7.72 -14.58 4.27
N ASP A 5 -7.58 -14.45 2.96
CA ASP A 5 -7.01 -13.25 2.31
C ASP A 5 -7.82 -12.04 2.79
N LYS A 6 -7.49 -11.51 3.97
CA LYS A 6 -8.12 -10.29 4.49
C LYS A 6 -7.41 -9.13 3.83
N THR A 7 -7.87 -8.76 2.63
CA THR A 7 -7.52 -7.47 2.04
C THR A 7 -7.83 -6.39 3.06
N ARG A 8 -6.81 -5.64 3.48
CA ARG A 8 -6.93 -4.55 4.43
C ARG A 8 -7.11 -3.25 3.66
N VAL A 9 -7.82 -2.30 4.25
CA VAL A 9 -7.89 -0.92 3.74
C VAL A 9 -7.10 -0.01 4.67
N ARG A 10 -6.30 0.90 4.09
CA ARG A 10 -5.53 1.92 4.83
C ARG A 10 -5.76 3.28 4.21
N ALA A 11 -6.00 4.29 5.05
CA ALA A 11 -5.95 5.69 4.64
C ALA A 11 -4.48 6.16 4.60
N ILE A 12 -4.06 6.70 3.46
CA ILE A 12 -2.71 7.23 3.26
C ILE A 12 -2.52 8.53 4.01
N LYS A 13 -1.38 8.66 4.67
CA LYS A 13 -0.94 9.89 5.34
C LYS A 13 0.23 10.52 4.60
N ALA A 14 0.43 11.83 4.81
CA ALA A 14 1.63 12.50 4.34
C ALA A 14 2.87 11.80 4.90
N GLY A 15 3.78 11.39 4.02
CA GLY A 15 5.01 10.67 4.39
C GLY A 15 4.91 9.15 4.44
N ASP A 16 3.71 8.55 4.29
CA ASP A 16 3.59 7.11 4.05
C ASP A 16 4.36 6.72 2.77
N ARG A 17 4.85 5.48 2.70
CA ARG A 17 5.46 4.93 1.47
C ARG A 17 5.09 3.48 1.28
N LEU A 18 4.85 3.06 0.03
CA LEU A 18 4.46 1.68 -0.27
C LEU A 18 5.46 0.63 0.25
N PRO A 19 6.80 0.81 0.16
CA PRO A 19 7.75 -0.13 0.75
C PRO A 19 7.67 -0.23 2.28
N VAL A 20 7.34 0.87 2.96
CA VAL A 20 7.17 0.88 4.43
C VAL A 20 5.89 0.13 4.79
N ILE A 21 4.79 0.41 4.09
CA ILE A 21 3.52 -0.29 4.28
C ILE A 21 3.69 -1.80 4.01
N ALA A 22 4.43 -2.16 2.96
CA ALA A 22 4.71 -3.55 2.63
C ALA A 22 5.56 -4.26 3.70
N ALA A 23 6.58 -3.59 4.25
CA ALA A 23 7.35 -4.13 5.36
C ALA A 23 6.49 -4.33 6.62
N GLU A 24 5.58 -3.39 6.92
CA GLU A 24 4.68 -3.47 8.07
C GLU A 24 3.64 -4.60 7.93
N VAL A 25 3.10 -4.80 6.73
CA VAL A 25 1.99 -5.75 6.51
C VAL A 25 2.49 -7.14 6.13
N TYR A 26 3.52 -7.22 5.28
CA TYR A 26 4.04 -8.49 4.76
C TYR A 26 5.37 -8.93 5.38
N GLY A 27 6.05 -8.04 6.11
CA GLY A 27 7.41 -8.30 6.57
C GLY A 27 8.49 -8.18 5.48
N ASP A 28 8.11 -7.88 4.23
CA ASP A 28 9.05 -7.67 3.12
C ASP A 28 8.74 -6.36 2.39
N PRO A 29 9.63 -5.35 2.45
CA PRO A 29 9.43 -4.08 1.77
C PRO A 29 9.34 -4.23 0.26
N ARG A 30 9.88 -5.29 -0.35
CA ARG A 30 9.89 -5.50 -1.81
C ARG A 30 8.52 -5.86 -2.36
N LEU A 31 7.57 -6.23 -1.50
CA LEU A 31 6.20 -6.58 -1.87
C LEU A 31 5.30 -5.34 -2.10
N TRP A 32 5.86 -4.13 -2.05
CA TRP A 32 5.16 -2.89 -2.35
C TRP A 32 4.47 -2.87 -3.72
N ARG A 33 4.97 -3.65 -4.68
CA ARG A 33 4.39 -3.77 -6.03
C ARG A 33 2.98 -4.34 -6.01
N LEU A 34 2.69 -5.28 -5.11
CA LEU A 34 1.35 -5.84 -4.95
C LEU A 34 0.34 -4.77 -4.53
N ILE A 35 0.77 -3.86 -3.66
CA ILE A 35 -0.04 -2.71 -3.22
C ILE A 35 -0.24 -1.73 -4.39
N ALA A 36 0.81 -1.45 -5.15
CA ALA A 36 0.73 -0.55 -6.30
C ALA A 36 -0.23 -1.09 -7.38
N GLU A 37 -0.07 -2.36 -7.74
CA GLU A 37 -0.91 -3.06 -8.72
C GLU A 37 -2.37 -3.12 -8.28
N ALA A 38 -2.64 -3.44 -7.01
CA ALA A 38 -4.01 -3.50 -6.47
C ALA A 38 -4.74 -2.14 -6.44
N ASN A 39 -4.01 -1.02 -6.58
CA ASN A 39 -4.57 0.33 -6.49
C ASN A 39 -4.31 1.18 -7.74
N GLU A 40 -3.82 0.57 -8.82
CA GLU A 40 -3.51 1.27 -10.08
C GLU A 40 -2.58 2.48 -9.84
N ILE A 41 -1.55 2.28 -9.03
CA ILE A 41 -0.55 3.32 -8.74
C ILE A 41 0.61 3.18 -9.74
N ASP A 42 0.60 4.01 -10.78
CA ASP A 42 1.60 3.98 -11.85
C ASP A 42 2.97 4.50 -11.41
N ASP A 43 3.01 5.61 -10.66
CA ASP A 43 4.25 6.23 -10.18
C ASP A 43 4.42 6.04 -8.67
N ALA A 44 4.78 4.82 -8.28
CA ALA A 44 5.05 4.46 -6.89
C ALA A 44 6.23 5.21 -6.26
N LEU A 45 7.12 5.82 -7.05
CA LEU A 45 8.26 6.60 -6.55
C LEU A 45 7.83 8.00 -6.12
N ARG A 46 6.83 8.58 -6.79
CA ARG A 46 6.23 9.87 -6.42
C ARG A 46 5.05 9.73 -5.47
N PHE A 47 4.52 8.52 -5.32
CA PHE A 47 3.45 8.22 -4.39
C PHE A 47 3.96 8.18 -2.93
N PRO A 48 3.21 8.76 -1.97
CA PRO A 48 2.01 9.55 -2.13
C PRO A 48 2.35 11.01 -2.48
N THR A 49 1.56 11.58 -3.39
CA THR A 49 1.51 13.02 -3.64
C THR A 49 0.59 13.71 -2.62
N PRO A 50 0.61 15.05 -2.49
CA PRO A 50 -0.36 15.76 -1.65
C PRO A 50 -1.83 15.40 -1.94
N GLN A 51 -2.14 15.04 -3.18
CA GLN A 51 -3.46 14.63 -3.64
C GLN A 51 -3.85 13.22 -3.18
N ASP A 52 -2.86 12.36 -2.89
CA ASP A 52 -3.09 11.01 -2.37
C ASP A 52 -3.30 10.98 -0.86
N VAL A 53 -3.00 12.07 -0.14
CA VAL A 53 -3.20 12.13 1.31
C VAL A 53 -4.69 12.05 1.63
N GLY A 54 -5.06 11.10 2.48
CA GLY A 54 -6.45 10.77 2.79
C GLY A 54 -7.08 9.75 1.83
N ARG A 55 -6.41 9.39 0.72
CA ARG A 55 -6.84 8.30 -0.17
C ARG A 55 -6.84 6.99 0.59
N VAL A 56 -7.90 6.21 0.46
CA VAL A 56 -7.96 4.84 0.97
C VAL A 56 -7.42 3.90 -0.10
N ILE A 57 -6.44 3.07 0.28
CA ILE A 57 -5.85 2.06 -0.60
C ILE A 57 -6.07 0.65 -0.05
N LEU A 58 -6.13 -0.31 -0.96
CA LEU A 58 -6.13 -1.73 -0.69
C LEU A 58 -4.70 -2.19 -0.35
N VAL A 59 -4.57 -3.01 0.68
CA VAL A 59 -3.35 -3.74 1.01
C VAL A 59 -3.73 -5.22 1.04
N PRO A 60 -3.51 -5.95 -0.07
CA PRO A 60 -3.84 -7.36 -0.20
C PRO A 60 -3.34 -8.23 0.95
#